data_AF-A0A317SDH7-F1
#
_entry.id   AF-A0A317SDH7-F1
#
_cell.length_a   1.000
_cell.length_b   1.000
_cell.length_c   1.000
_cell.angle_alpha   90.00
_cell.angle_beta   90.00
_cell.angle_gamma   90.00
#
_symmetry.space_group_name_H-M   'P 1'
#
loop_
_entity.id
_entity.type
_entity.pdbx_description
1 polymer ?
#
loop_
_entity_poly.entity_id
_entity_poly.type
_entity_poly.pdbx_seq_one_letter_code
_entity_poly.pdbx_strand_id
1 'polypeptide(L)'
;MLGTLHRFFALKCDEELLCYLHRVHQVWSIISDGKATIAEATDYFTVQSLQLCAPKHSTADMCCITNLRSRGKLFPTLTDNSIREQRLRRILQVDLVIPSIVTFFEDRKYIEPLFAAMKKLIGRPEGTVFRTLQHSFISRDGPGEVQIDEDNFRPVPGDCRLRMRWGYTQLWLYAMRHFPELVSENLRIEGGESRPSPSAPNLNRLFEFAELAYRLGFDTENICNLRSENPDRKLVRSFVLQARPLESFHHDEYLLDAQVGVVCAELQQIRKRNPETLVPSLISYQEALTTNGNILRRWGRPYQLDYKRDKSALFYDNIHKRYDISMGTDVSSFFVKRALYFSLFGNLLAQDQSMIPDKEATDPRTGPPMNNMSIDIPGPPSTESLQARGDISMD
;
A
#
# COMPACT_ATOMS: atom_id res chain seq x y z
N MET A 1 0.32 -29.55 -1.31
CA MET A 1 0.27 -28.35 -0.45
C MET A 1 1.06 -28.55 0.85
N LEU A 2 0.81 -29.58 1.67
CA LEU A 2 1.58 -29.79 2.91
C LEU A 2 3.11 -29.89 2.74
N GLY A 3 3.60 -30.50 1.65
CA GLY A 3 5.03 -30.68 1.40
C GLY A 3 5.84 -29.38 1.29
N THR A 4 5.21 -28.22 1.05
CA THR A 4 5.88 -26.92 0.98
C THR A 4 5.75 -26.09 2.25
N LEU A 5 5.16 -26.63 3.33
CA LEU A 5 4.96 -25.89 4.59
C LEU A 5 6.30 -25.44 5.21
N HIS A 6 7.34 -26.27 5.10
CA HIS A 6 8.70 -25.93 5.55
C HIS A 6 9.23 -24.61 4.92
N ARG A 7 8.78 -24.27 3.71
CA ARG A 7 9.17 -23.02 3.04
C ARG A 7 8.55 -21.80 3.73
N PHE A 8 7.37 -21.92 4.32
CA PHE A 8 6.77 -20.82 5.09
C PHE A 8 7.52 -20.57 6.39
N PHE A 9 7.92 -21.62 7.11
CA PHE A 9 8.74 -21.45 8.33
C PHE A 9 10.11 -20.81 8.04
N ALA A 10 10.65 -21.02 6.84
CA ALA A 10 11.89 -20.37 6.39
C ALA A 10 11.72 -18.89 6.04
N LEU A 11 10.49 -18.41 5.82
CA LEU A 11 10.21 -17.02 5.44
C LEU A 11 10.34 -16.03 6.59
N LYS A 12 10.27 -16.46 7.87
CA LYS A 12 10.36 -15.54 9.02
C LYS A 12 9.44 -14.30 8.89
N CYS A 13 8.27 -14.49 8.28
CA CYS A 13 7.24 -13.48 8.03
C CYS A 13 5.93 -13.90 8.72
N ASP A 14 6.03 -14.33 9.98
CA ASP A 14 4.93 -15.01 10.66
C ASP A 14 3.72 -14.07 10.82
N GLU A 15 3.97 -12.79 11.11
CA GLU A 15 2.94 -11.77 11.23
C GLU A 15 2.13 -11.59 9.93
N GLU A 16 2.80 -11.51 8.77
CA GLU A 16 2.14 -11.34 7.46
C GLU A 16 1.38 -12.59 7.04
N LEU A 17 1.97 -13.77 7.25
CA LEU A 17 1.36 -15.04 6.90
C LEU A 17 0.13 -15.32 7.77
N LEU A 18 0.19 -14.98 9.06
CA LEU A 18 -0.98 -15.04 9.94
C LEU A 18 -2.05 -14.04 9.50
N CYS A 19 -1.69 -12.81 9.12
CA CYS A 19 -2.67 -11.85 8.57
C CYS A 19 -3.38 -12.41 7.33
N TYR A 20 -2.64 -13.08 6.44
CA TYR A 20 -3.22 -13.71 5.25
C TYR A 20 -4.23 -14.79 5.64
N LEU A 21 -3.86 -15.70 6.55
CA LEU A 21 -4.74 -16.77 7.00
C LEU A 21 -5.99 -16.23 7.73
N HIS A 22 -5.84 -15.17 8.52
CA HIS A 22 -6.99 -14.48 9.12
C HIS A 22 -7.89 -13.88 8.05
N ARG A 23 -7.33 -13.30 6.98
CA ARG A 23 -8.12 -12.79 5.84
C ARG A 23 -8.88 -13.91 5.14
N VAL A 24 -8.27 -15.08 4.94
CA VAL A 24 -8.96 -16.28 4.43
C VAL A 24 -10.14 -16.62 5.33
N HIS A 25 -9.89 -16.81 6.62
CA HIS A 25 -10.94 -17.14 7.58
C HIS A 25 -12.07 -16.10 7.60
N GLN A 26 -11.73 -14.81 7.60
CA GLN A 26 -12.69 -13.71 7.61
C GLN A 26 -13.60 -13.72 6.39
N VAL A 27 -13.06 -13.87 5.18
CA VAL A 27 -13.88 -13.88 3.95
C VAL A 27 -14.83 -15.07 3.94
N TRP A 28 -14.33 -16.27 4.28
CA TRP A 28 -15.18 -17.45 4.32
C TRP A 28 -16.21 -17.40 5.46
N SER A 29 -15.90 -16.74 6.57
CA SER A 29 -16.87 -16.44 7.64
C SER A 29 -17.96 -15.47 7.19
N ILE A 30 -17.61 -14.45 6.40
CA ILE A 30 -18.60 -13.54 5.79
C ILE A 30 -19.50 -14.33 4.83
N ILE A 31 -18.91 -15.13 3.93
CA ILE A 31 -19.65 -15.96 2.97
C ILE A 31 -20.56 -16.96 3.70
N SER A 32 -20.11 -17.53 4.82
CA SER A 32 -20.88 -18.48 5.63
C SER A 32 -21.81 -17.84 6.65
N ASP A 33 -21.79 -16.50 6.81
CA ASP A 33 -22.53 -15.78 7.86
C ASP A 33 -22.21 -16.28 9.27
N GLY A 34 -20.98 -16.77 9.49
CA GLY A 34 -20.56 -17.41 10.73
C GLY A 34 -21.29 -18.72 11.07
N LYS A 35 -22.13 -19.25 10.17
CA LYS A 35 -22.95 -20.44 10.43
C LYS A 35 -22.16 -21.70 10.11
N ALA A 36 -21.95 -22.55 11.12
CA ALA A 36 -21.25 -23.83 10.97
C ALA A 36 -21.87 -24.72 9.88
N THR A 37 -23.20 -24.80 9.81
CA THR A 37 -23.92 -25.58 8.79
C THR A 37 -23.61 -25.14 7.36
N ILE A 38 -23.35 -23.85 7.14
CA ILE A 38 -22.99 -23.31 5.83
C ILE A 38 -21.51 -23.53 5.54
N ALA A 39 -20.65 -23.39 6.55
CA ALA A 39 -19.24 -23.73 6.43
C ALA A 39 -19.05 -25.22 6.06
N GLU A 40 -19.79 -26.12 6.69
CA GLU A 40 -19.80 -27.56 6.39
C GLU A 40 -20.35 -27.86 4.99
N ALA A 41 -21.31 -27.06 4.52
CA ALA A 41 -21.83 -27.15 3.15
C ALA A 41 -20.88 -26.60 2.07
N THR A 42 -19.75 -25.99 2.46
CA THR A 42 -18.77 -25.41 1.53
C THR A 42 -17.84 -26.50 1.00
N ASP A 43 -18.20 -27.05 -0.16
CA ASP A 43 -17.42 -28.11 -0.79
C ASP A 43 -16.23 -27.57 -1.62
N TYR A 44 -15.35 -28.49 -2.05
CA TYR A 44 -14.16 -28.16 -2.84
C TYR A 44 -14.49 -27.42 -4.15
N PHE A 45 -15.53 -27.83 -4.88
CA PHE A 45 -15.91 -27.19 -6.14
C PHE A 45 -16.39 -25.76 -5.90
N THR A 46 -17.13 -25.52 -4.82
CA THR A 46 -17.53 -24.17 -4.42
C THR A 46 -16.31 -23.30 -4.13
N VAL A 47 -15.34 -23.78 -3.34
CA VAL A 47 -14.09 -23.03 -3.08
C VAL A 47 -13.32 -22.75 -4.36
N GLN A 48 -13.13 -23.76 -5.20
CA GLN A 48 -12.39 -23.65 -6.45
C GLN A 48 -13.04 -22.67 -7.43
N SER A 49 -14.37 -22.60 -7.45
CA SER A 49 -15.12 -21.70 -8.35
C SER A 49 -15.15 -20.25 -7.85
N LEU A 50 -15.02 -20.03 -6.55
CA LEU A 50 -15.08 -18.70 -5.94
C LEU A 50 -13.70 -18.08 -5.72
N GLN A 51 -12.66 -18.88 -5.46
CA GLN A 51 -11.33 -18.35 -5.24
C GLN A 51 -10.86 -17.54 -6.45
N LEU A 52 -10.05 -16.51 -6.19
CA LEU A 52 -9.56 -15.56 -7.17
C LEU A 52 -10.62 -14.62 -7.77
N CYS A 53 -11.92 -14.86 -7.58
CA CYS A 53 -12.97 -13.94 -8.04
C CYS A 53 -13.01 -12.66 -7.20
N ALA A 54 -13.35 -11.54 -7.83
CA ALA A 54 -13.61 -10.24 -7.24
C ALA A 54 -15.02 -9.76 -7.67
N PRO A 55 -16.08 -10.48 -7.26
CA PRO A 55 -17.42 -10.35 -7.83
C PRO A 55 -18.08 -8.99 -7.63
N LYS A 56 -17.68 -8.22 -6.61
CA LYS A 56 -18.18 -6.86 -6.41
C LYS A 56 -17.75 -5.90 -7.52
N HIS A 57 -16.63 -6.18 -8.18
CA HIS A 57 -15.98 -5.25 -9.11
C HIS A 57 -15.82 -5.80 -10.54
N SER A 58 -15.88 -7.12 -10.72
CA SER A 58 -15.78 -7.80 -12.03
C SER A 58 -17.14 -8.32 -12.47
N THR A 59 -17.66 -7.79 -13.58
CA THR A 59 -18.93 -8.28 -14.16
C THR A 59 -18.79 -9.72 -14.66
N ALA A 60 -17.62 -10.10 -15.19
CA ALA A 60 -17.35 -11.47 -15.60
C ALA A 60 -17.44 -12.46 -14.42
N ASP A 61 -16.84 -12.13 -13.27
CA ASP A 61 -16.91 -12.97 -12.08
C ASP A 61 -18.35 -13.04 -11.54
N MET A 62 -19.04 -11.90 -11.46
CA MET A 62 -20.44 -11.84 -11.02
C MET A 62 -21.34 -12.72 -11.89
N CYS A 63 -21.22 -12.63 -13.21
CA CYS A 63 -21.98 -13.44 -14.16
C CYS A 63 -21.67 -14.93 -14.02
N CYS A 64 -20.39 -15.30 -13.90
CA CYS A 64 -19.96 -16.67 -13.71
C CYS A 64 -20.56 -17.28 -12.43
N ILE A 65 -20.44 -16.56 -11.30
CA ILE A 65 -20.95 -16.99 -9.99
C ILE A 65 -22.48 -17.11 -10.01
N THR A 66 -23.17 -16.14 -10.61
CA THR A 66 -24.64 -16.17 -10.73
C THR A 66 -25.12 -17.36 -11.56
N ASN A 67 -24.40 -17.70 -12.63
CA ASN A 67 -24.68 -18.86 -13.47
C ASN A 67 -24.43 -20.19 -12.72
N LEU A 68 -23.31 -20.31 -11.99
CA LEU A 68 -23.04 -21.48 -11.17
C LEU A 68 -24.08 -21.66 -10.07
N ARG A 69 -24.55 -20.57 -9.47
CA ARG A 69 -25.65 -20.60 -8.50
C ARG A 69 -26.94 -21.09 -9.14
N SER A 70 -27.34 -20.57 -10.30
CA SER A 70 -28.60 -20.93 -10.97
C SER A 70 -28.63 -22.39 -11.41
N ARG A 71 -27.46 -22.95 -11.75
CA ARG A 71 -27.28 -24.38 -12.06
C ARG A 71 -27.19 -25.29 -10.83
N GLY A 72 -27.37 -24.76 -9.62
CA GLY A 72 -27.29 -25.55 -8.39
C GLY A 72 -25.88 -26.04 -8.03
N LYS A 73 -24.82 -25.49 -8.66
CA LYS A 73 -23.44 -26.01 -8.52
C LYS A 73 -22.71 -25.49 -7.29
N LEU A 74 -23.04 -24.28 -6.83
CA LEU A 74 -22.49 -23.73 -5.59
C LEU A 74 -23.31 -24.22 -4.39
N PHE A 75 -22.62 -24.66 -3.34
CA PHE A 75 -23.18 -25.22 -2.11
C PHE A 75 -24.27 -26.26 -2.40
N PRO A 76 -23.95 -27.40 -3.05
CA PRO A 76 -24.94 -28.33 -3.58
C PRO A 76 -25.81 -28.97 -2.50
N THR A 77 -25.33 -29.03 -1.25
CA THR A 77 -26.09 -29.55 -0.10
C THR A 77 -27.11 -28.55 0.47
N LEU A 78 -26.99 -27.26 0.15
CA LEU A 78 -27.97 -26.25 0.53
C LEU A 78 -29.13 -26.26 -0.48
N THR A 79 -30.29 -26.77 -0.08
CA THR A 79 -31.49 -26.87 -0.93
C THR A 79 -32.45 -25.69 -0.77
N ASP A 80 -32.46 -25.02 0.40
CA ASP A 80 -33.31 -23.86 0.66
C ASP A 80 -32.91 -22.67 -0.23
N ASN A 81 -33.83 -22.27 -1.11
CA ASN A 81 -33.60 -21.19 -2.07
C ASN A 81 -33.36 -19.82 -1.42
N SER A 82 -33.97 -19.53 -0.26
CA SER A 82 -33.74 -18.30 0.48
C SER A 82 -32.32 -18.24 1.02
N ILE A 83 -31.83 -19.35 1.60
CA ILE A 83 -30.45 -19.46 2.07
C ILE A 83 -29.47 -19.31 0.90
N ARG A 84 -29.73 -20.00 -0.22
CA ARG A 84 -28.89 -19.92 -1.44
C ARG A 84 -28.84 -18.50 -2.01
N GLU A 85 -29.97 -17.80 -2.03
CA GLU A 85 -30.03 -16.39 -2.46
C GLU A 85 -29.22 -15.49 -1.54
N GLN A 86 -29.34 -15.70 -0.22
CA GLN A 86 -28.55 -14.97 0.76
C GLN A 86 -27.04 -15.22 0.59
N ARG A 87 -26.63 -16.45 0.23
CA ARG A 87 -25.22 -16.78 -0.07
C ARG A 87 -24.71 -16.01 -1.28
N LEU A 88 -25.49 -16.01 -2.36
CA LEU A 88 -25.14 -15.26 -3.56
C LEU A 88 -24.91 -13.79 -3.24
N ARG A 89 -25.85 -13.15 -2.52
CA ARG A 89 -25.70 -11.75 -2.11
C ARG A 89 -24.42 -11.50 -1.33
N ARG A 90 -24.07 -12.36 -0.36
CA ARG A 90 -22.83 -12.19 0.41
C ARG A 90 -21.57 -12.37 -0.42
N ILE A 91 -21.54 -13.36 -1.31
CA ILE A 91 -20.41 -13.58 -2.23
C ILE A 91 -20.21 -12.34 -3.10
N LEU A 92 -21.29 -11.78 -3.67
CA LEU A 92 -21.23 -10.59 -4.53
C LEU A 92 -20.81 -9.31 -3.79
N GLN A 93 -20.82 -9.30 -2.46
CA GLN A 93 -20.37 -8.17 -1.64
C GLN A 93 -18.92 -8.28 -1.17
N VAL A 94 -18.18 -9.33 -1.53
CA VAL A 94 -16.76 -9.43 -1.17
C VAL A 94 -15.95 -8.37 -1.94
N ASP A 95 -15.36 -7.44 -1.19
CA ASP A 95 -14.70 -6.22 -1.72
C ASP A 95 -13.36 -6.44 -2.43
N LEU A 96 -12.73 -7.59 -2.21
CA LEU A 96 -11.43 -7.92 -2.80
C LEU A 96 -11.49 -9.32 -3.41
N VAL A 97 -10.37 -9.72 -4.00
CA VAL A 97 -10.18 -11.10 -4.46
C VAL A 97 -10.51 -12.07 -3.32
N ILE A 98 -11.39 -13.05 -3.57
CA ILE A 98 -11.74 -14.11 -2.63
C ILE A 98 -10.51 -15.02 -2.45
N PRO A 99 -9.88 -15.05 -1.27
CA PRO A 99 -8.71 -15.85 -1.02
C PRO A 99 -9.10 -17.29 -0.62
N SER A 100 -8.17 -18.22 -0.74
CA SER A 100 -8.29 -19.59 -0.25
C SER A 100 -6.95 -20.08 0.28
N ILE A 101 -6.93 -21.28 0.87
CA ILE A 101 -5.66 -21.92 1.21
C ILE A 101 -4.81 -22.13 -0.04
N VAL A 102 -5.41 -22.46 -1.19
CA VAL A 102 -4.67 -22.59 -2.45
C VAL A 102 -4.01 -21.25 -2.84
N THR A 103 -4.74 -20.13 -2.74
CA THR A 103 -4.16 -18.82 -3.06
C THR A 103 -3.02 -18.46 -2.11
N PHE A 104 -3.12 -18.79 -0.81
CA PHE A 104 -2.03 -18.63 0.15
C PHE A 104 -0.76 -19.37 -0.26
N PHE A 105 -0.87 -20.62 -0.72
CA PHE A 105 0.27 -21.41 -1.20
C PHE A 105 0.87 -20.87 -2.50
N GLU A 106 0.05 -20.31 -3.39
CA GLU A 106 0.47 -19.75 -4.67
C GLU A 106 1.11 -18.37 -4.51
N ASP A 107 0.53 -17.50 -3.67
CA ASP A 107 1.07 -16.17 -3.36
C ASP A 107 2.40 -16.22 -2.62
N ARG A 108 2.70 -17.31 -1.89
CA ARG A 108 4.04 -17.57 -1.35
C ARG A 108 5.14 -17.41 -2.41
N LYS A 109 4.86 -17.81 -3.67
CA LYS A 109 5.84 -17.69 -4.77
C LYS A 109 6.26 -16.24 -5.02
N TYR A 110 5.40 -15.26 -4.69
CA TYR A 110 5.73 -13.85 -4.73
C TYR A 110 6.27 -13.34 -3.40
N ILE A 111 5.74 -13.80 -2.26
CA ILE A 111 6.22 -13.40 -0.93
C ILE A 111 7.70 -13.77 -0.73
N GLU A 112 8.17 -14.91 -1.26
CA GLU A 112 9.57 -15.34 -1.17
C GLU A 112 10.60 -14.33 -1.68
N PRO A 113 10.52 -13.84 -2.93
CA PRO A 113 11.44 -12.80 -3.40
C PRO A 113 11.31 -11.48 -2.61
N LEU A 114 10.11 -11.13 -2.13
CA LEU A 114 9.92 -9.93 -1.31
C LEU A 114 10.62 -10.07 0.04
N PHE A 115 10.48 -11.22 0.70
CA PHE A 115 11.23 -11.54 1.92
C PHE A 115 12.74 -11.55 1.68
N ALA A 116 13.19 -12.11 0.56
CA ALA A 116 14.61 -12.08 0.20
C ALA A 116 15.12 -10.63 0.06
N ALA A 117 14.30 -9.72 -0.48
CA ALA A 117 14.63 -8.29 -0.55
C ALA A 117 14.68 -7.66 0.86
N MET A 118 13.72 -7.98 1.73
CA MET A 118 13.75 -7.52 3.14
C MET A 118 15.01 -8.01 3.87
N LYS A 119 15.46 -9.25 3.64
CA LYS A 119 16.73 -9.75 4.20
C LYS A 119 17.97 -9.02 3.67
N LYS A 120 17.94 -8.56 2.41
CA LYS A 120 19.03 -7.71 1.90
C LYS A 120 19.11 -6.39 2.66
N LEU A 121 17.96 -5.84 3.07
CA LEU A 121 17.86 -4.60 3.84
C LEU A 121 18.25 -4.79 5.32
N ILE A 122 17.74 -5.80 6.00
CA ILE A 122 17.91 -5.94 7.47
C ILE A 122 19.07 -6.86 7.87
N GLY A 123 19.68 -7.55 6.92
CA GLY A 123 20.63 -8.63 7.18
C GLY A 123 19.92 -9.94 7.53
N ARG A 124 20.58 -10.79 8.32
CA ARG A 124 20.02 -12.06 8.78
C ARG A 124 19.24 -11.84 10.08
N PRO A 125 17.89 -11.85 10.08
CA PRO A 125 17.14 -11.65 11.30
C PRO A 125 17.27 -12.88 12.23
N GLU A 126 17.34 -12.63 13.54
CA GLU A 126 17.26 -13.68 14.56
C GLU A 126 15.81 -14.19 14.72
N GLY A 127 14.84 -13.27 14.60
CA GLY A 127 13.40 -13.53 14.67
C GLY A 127 12.67 -13.30 13.34
N THR A 128 11.46 -12.75 13.41
CA THR A 128 10.70 -12.35 12.22
C THR A 128 11.19 -11.00 11.69
N VAL A 129 10.92 -10.73 10.40
CA VAL A 129 11.21 -9.44 9.78
C VAL A 129 10.50 -8.30 10.51
N PHE A 130 9.23 -8.52 10.86
CA PHE A 130 8.43 -7.54 11.61
C PHE A 130 9.06 -7.22 12.96
N ARG A 131 9.43 -8.23 13.77
CA ARG A 131 10.04 -7.99 15.08
C ARG A 131 11.41 -7.32 14.99
N THR A 132 12.21 -7.70 14.00
CA THR A 132 13.52 -7.10 13.76
C THR A 132 13.37 -5.59 13.49
N LEU A 133 12.48 -5.22 12.58
CA LEU A 133 12.21 -3.81 12.25
C LEU A 133 11.47 -3.07 13.36
N GLN A 134 10.59 -3.75 14.10
CA GLN A 134 9.92 -3.16 15.27
C GLN A 134 10.93 -2.76 16.35
N HIS A 135 11.90 -3.63 16.66
CA HIS A 135 12.92 -3.34 17.67
C HIS A 135 13.93 -2.30 17.20
N SER A 136 14.16 -2.19 15.90
CA SER A 136 15.06 -1.19 15.32
C SER A 136 14.38 0.16 15.06
N PHE A 137 13.09 0.32 15.40
CA PHE A 137 12.36 1.54 15.11
C PHE A 137 12.65 2.62 16.15
N ILE A 138 13.12 3.77 15.67
CA ILE A 138 13.41 4.96 16.47
C ILE A 138 12.39 6.03 16.13
N SER A 139 11.57 6.39 17.12
CA SER A 139 10.59 7.47 16.99
C SER A 139 11.32 8.81 16.95
N ARG A 140 11.29 9.48 15.80
CA ARG A 140 11.82 10.84 15.63
C ARG A 140 10.76 11.90 15.97
N ASP A 141 11.23 13.09 16.31
CA ASP A 141 10.38 14.26 16.49
C ASP A 141 9.71 14.66 15.17
N GLY A 142 8.49 15.20 15.27
CA GLY A 142 7.68 15.59 14.12
C GLY A 142 6.68 14.53 13.65
N PRO A 143 5.95 14.78 12.55
CA PRO A 143 4.98 13.82 12.00
C PRO A 143 5.69 12.61 11.38
N GLY A 144 4.96 11.50 11.22
CA GLY A 144 5.44 10.41 10.39
C GLY A 144 5.45 10.80 8.91
N GLU A 145 6.06 9.97 8.06
CA GLU A 145 6.11 10.23 6.63
C GLU A 145 5.52 9.07 5.83
N VAL A 146 4.84 9.43 4.74
CA VAL A 146 4.39 8.49 3.72
C VAL A 146 4.97 8.89 2.37
N GLN A 147 5.66 7.95 1.74
CA GLN A 147 6.18 8.04 0.39
C GLN A 147 5.02 8.04 -0.61
N ILE A 148 4.89 9.14 -1.36
CA ILE A 148 3.83 9.31 -2.38
C ILE A 148 4.33 8.94 -3.78
N ASP A 149 5.63 9.09 -4.02
CA ASP A 149 6.32 8.65 -5.24
C ASP A 149 7.82 8.39 -4.95
N GLU A 150 8.65 8.22 -5.98
CA GLU A 150 10.06 7.88 -5.83
C GLU A 150 10.91 8.91 -5.05
N ASP A 151 10.55 10.19 -5.07
CA ASP A 151 11.33 11.29 -4.48
C ASP A 151 10.57 12.09 -3.41
N ASN A 152 9.23 12.01 -3.40
CA ASN A 152 8.38 12.85 -2.56
C ASN A 152 7.74 12.09 -1.41
N PHE A 153 7.59 12.81 -0.29
CA PHE A 153 7.01 12.32 0.95
C PHE A 153 6.01 13.35 1.48
N ARG A 154 4.95 12.83 2.10
CA ARG A 154 3.90 13.62 2.73
C ARG A 154 3.94 13.37 4.25
N PRO A 155 3.91 14.42 5.08
CA PRO A 155 3.80 14.25 6.52
C PRO A 155 2.42 13.70 6.89
N VAL A 156 2.39 12.80 7.87
CA VAL A 156 1.16 12.17 8.37
C VAL A 156 1.18 12.18 9.90
N PRO A 157 0.13 12.72 10.55
CA PRO A 157 -0.01 12.60 12.00
C PRO A 157 -0.26 11.14 12.37
N GLY A 158 0.36 10.68 13.45
CA GLY A 158 0.18 9.33 13.95
C GLY A 158 1.07 9.09 15.16
N ASP A 159 0.63 8.22 16.06
CA ASP A 159 1.46 7.81 17.18
C ASP A 159 2.67 6.97 16.73
N CYS A 160 3.58 6.71 17.66
CA CYS A 160 4.79 5.92 17.41
C CYS A 160 4.49 4.55 16.77
N ARG A 161 3.45 3.86 17.24
CA ARG A 161 3.12 2.49 16.81
C ARG A 161 2.59 2.47 15.39
N LEU A 162 1.72 3.42 15.05
CA LEU A 162 1.13 3.57 13.72
C LEU A 162 2.20 3.98 12.71
N ARG A 163 3.09 4.91 13.08
CA ARG A 163 4.24 5.31 12.24
C ARG A 163 5.17 4.15 11.92
N MET A 164 5.49 3.31 12.91
CA MET A 164 6.28 2.10 12.69
C MET A 164 5.59 1.17 11.67
N ARG A 165 4.29 0.92 11.82
CA ARG A 165 3.54 0.04 10.90
C ARG A 165 3.42 0.63 9.49
N TRP A 166 3.20 1.94 9.36
CA TRP A 166 3.23 2.62 8.06
C TRP A 166 4.60 2.51 7.41
N GLY A 167 5.67 2.80 8.15
CA GLY A 167 7.02 2.63 7.65
C GLY A 167 7.28 1.20 7.19
N TYR A 168 6.88 0.23 8.01
CA TYR A 168 7.06 -1.19 7.72
C TYR A 168 6.40 -1.61 6.41
N THR A 169 5.12 -1.24 6.23
CA THR A 169 4.40 -1.59 5.00
C THR A 169 4.91 -0.83 3.78
N GLN A 170 5.47 0.37 3.94
CA GLN A 170 6.13 1.10 2.86
C GLN A 170 7.41 0.39 2.39
N LEU A 171 8.17 -0.25 3.29
CA LEU A 171 9.32 -1.07 2.91
C LEU A 171 8.90 -2.30 2.09
N TRP A 172 7.79 -2.93 2.44
CA TRP A 172 7.22 -4.01 1.63
C TRP A 172 6.75 -3.52 0.26
N LEU A 173 6.15 -2.33 0.17
CA LEU A 173 5.79 -1.72 -1.12
C LEU A 173 7.03 -1.42 -1.96
N TYR A 174 8.12 -0.94 -1.36
CA TYR A 174 9.41 -0.78 -2.04
C TYR A 174 9.93 -2.12 -2.57
N ALA A 175 9.90 -3.18 -1.74
CA ALA A 175 10.26 -4.53 -2.18
C ALA A 175 9.37 -4.99 -3.36
N MET A 176 8.05 -4.76 -3.30
CA MET A 176 7.13 -5.11 -4.40
C MET A 176 7.49 -4.39 -5.71
N ARG A 177 7.96 -3.14 -5.62
CA ARG A 177 8.41 -2.33 -6.76
C ARG A 177 9.77 -2.74 -7.30
N HIS A 178 10.70 -3.24 -6.48
CA HIS A 178 12.10 -3.41 -6.90
C HIS A 178 12.67 -4.82 -6.73
N PHE A 179 11.90 -5.83 -6.30
CA PHE A 179 12.43 -7.18 -6.05
C PHE A 179 13.26 -7.79 -7.19
N PRO A 180 12.94 -7.62 -8.50
CA PRO A 180 13.77 -8.22 -9.55
C PRO A 180 15.19 -7.62 -9.57
N GLU A 181 15.30 -6.33 -9.23
CA GLU A 181 16.56 -5.60 -9.12
C GLU A 181 17.27 -5.88 -7.79
N LEU A 182 16.54 -6.16 -6.70
CA LEU A 182 17.10 -6.37 -5.36
C LEU A 182 17.61 -7.80 -5.12
N VAL A 183 16.97 -8.81 -5.73
CA VAL A 183 17.27 -10.23 -5.47
C VAL A 183 17.51 -11.06 -6.73
N SER A 184 17.62 -10.43 -7.90
CA SER A 184 17.95 -11.10 -9.16
C SER A 184 16.94 -12.19 -9.56
N GLU A 185 15.71 -12.08 -9.06
CA GLU A 185 14.64 -13.04 -9.32
C GLU A 185 13.81 -12.63 -10.53
N ASN A 186 13.42 -13.65 -11.30
CA ASN A 186 12.67 -13.44 -12.54
C ASN A 186 11.17 -13.31 -12.29
N LEU A 187 10.56 -12.38 -13.05
CA LEU A 187 9.12 -12.23 -13.23
C LEU A 187 8.54 -13.40 -14.04
N ARG A 188 7.21 -13.58 -14.01
CA ARG A 188 6.55 -14.51 -14.94
C ARG A 188 6.63 -13.93 -16.34
N ILE A 189 6.94 -14.78 -17.30
CA ILE A 189 7.16 -14.41 -18.69
C ILE A 189 5.83 -14.52 -19.45
N GLU A 190 5.61 -13.66 -20.44
CA GLU A 190 4.48 -13.82 -21.36
C GLU A 190 4.72 -15.01 -22.30
N GLY A 191 3.66 -15.50 -22.95
CA GLY A 191 3.80 -16.61 -23.91
C GLY A 191 4.76 -16.23 -25.04
N GLY A 192 5.83 -17.02 -25.22
CA GLY A 192 6.78 -16.87 -26.34
C GLY A 192 8.00 -15.99 -26.07
N GLU A 193 8.15 -15.38 -24.88
CA GLU A 193 9.38 -14.64 -24.55
C GLU A 193 10.40 -15.53 -23.81
N SER A 194 11.67 -15.15 -23.88
CA SER A 194 12.78 -15.84 -23.21
C SER A 194 13.00 -15.34 -21.78
N ARG A 195 13.42 -16.25 -20.89
CA ARG A 195 13.77 -15.88 -19.51
C ARG A 195 15.02 -15.00 -19.51
N PRO A 196 15.00 -13.81 -18.89
CA PRO A 196 16.20 -13.01 -18.74
C PRO A 196 17.25 -13.74 -17.90
N SER A 197 18.52 -13.54 -18.22
CA SER A 197 19.62 -14.01 -17.40
C SER A 197 19.60 -13.33 -16.02
N PRO A 198 19.97 -14.04 -14.94
CA PRO A 198 20.14 -13.41 -13.64
C PRO A 198 21.21 -12.31 -13.75
N SER A 199 20.85 -11.08 -13.35
CA SER A 199 21.80 -9.97 -13.18
C SER A 199 22.19 -9.86 -11.72
N ALA A 200 23.33 -9.26 -11.39
CA ALA A 200 23.68 -8.95 -10.01
C ALA A 200 22.65 -7.98 -9.37
N PRO A 201 22.45 -8.01 -8.05
CA PRO A 201 21.61 -7.04 -7.36
C PRO A 201 22.03 -5.60 -7.68
N ASN A 202 21.05 -4.74 -7.93
CA ASN A 202 21.29 -3.33 -8.21
C ASN A 202 21.64 -2.60 -6.91
N LEU A 203 22.92 -2.21 -6.76
CA LEU A 203 23.43 -1.54 -5.57
C LEU A 203 22.76 -0.18 -5.32
N ASN A 204 22.37 0.55 -6.36
CA ASN A 204 21.63 1.81 -6.21
C ASN A 204 20.27 1.58 -5.56
N ARG A 205 19.56 0.51 -5.96
CA ARG A 205 18.27 0.15 -5.35
C ARG A 205 18.42 -0.30 -3.91
N LEU A 206 19.52 -0.99 -3.57
CA LEU A 206 19.79 -1.37 -2.18
C LEU A 206 20.10 -0.16 -1.30
N PHE A 207 20.91 0.77 -1.80
CA PHE A 207 21.21 2.03 -1.13
C PHE A 207 19.93 2.85 -0.90
N GLU A 208 19.12 3.04 -1.95
CA GLU A 208 17.81 3.73 -1.85
C GLU A 208 16.86 3.05 -0.85
N PHE A 209 16.86 1.71 -0.80
CA PHE A 209 16.02 0.96 0.14
C PHE A 209 16.44 1.23 1.59
N ALA A 210 17.76 1.29 1.84
CA ALA A 210 18.31 1.60 3.15
C ALA A 210 18.07 3.07 3.56
N GLU A 211 18.19 4.01 2.62
CA GLU A 211 17.82 5.42 2.84
C GLU A 211 16.34 5.56 3.19
N LEU A 212 15.45 4.87 2.46
CA LEU A 212 14.02 4.85 2.77
C LEU A 212 13.76 4.28 4.18
N ALA A 213 14.38 3.16 4.53
CA ALA A 213 14.22 2.54 5.84
C ALA A 213 14.68 3.46 6.98
N TYR A 214 15.86 4.06 6.83
CA TYR A 214 16.37 5.02 7.81
C TYR A 214 15.49 6.25 7.90
N ARG A 215 15.01 6.80 6.78
CA ARG A 215 14.08 7.95 6.78
C ARG A 215 12.79 7.63 7.54
N LEU A 216 12.24 6.44 7.32
CA LEU A 216 11.04 5.94 8.00
C LEU A 216 11.27 5.55 9.46
N GLY A 217 12.48 5.70 9.99
CA GLY A 217 12.81 5.49 11.40
C GLY A 217 13.37 4.10 11.74
N PHE A 218 13.69 3.25 10.76
CA PHE A 218 14.31 1.95 11.01
C PHE A 218 15.83 2.03 10.97
N ASP A 219 16.48 1.58 12.05
CA ASP A 219 17.92 1.67 12.20
C ASP A 219 18.53 0.34 12.65
N THR A 220 18.90 -0.50 11.68
CA THR A 220 19.68 -1.71 11.93
C THR A 220 21.13 -1.49 11.48
N GLU A 221 22.06 -2.27 12.03
CA GLU A 221 23.47 -2.25 11.60
C GLU A 221 23.61 -2.42 10.09
N ASN A 222 22.86 -3.34 9.48
CA ASN A 222 22.91 -3.56 8.04
C ASN A 222 22.33 -2.37 7.24
N ILE A 223 21.28 -1.70 7.74
CA ILE A 223 20.78 -0.45 7.13
C ILE A 223 21.87 0.62 7.16
N CYS A 224 22.53 0.82 8.31
CA CYS A 224 23.65 1.74 8.44
C CYS A 224 24.80 1.41 7.47
N ASN A 225 25.20 0.14 7.38
CA ASN A 225 26.26 -0.31 6.48
C ASN A 225 25.92 -0.05 5.00
N LEU A 226 24.70 -0.39 4.57
CA LEU A 226 24.25 -0.12 3.20
C LEU A 226 24.27 1.37 2.86
N ARG A 227 23.90 2.24 3.82
CA ARG A 227 23.95 3.70 3.63
C ARG A 227 25.38 4.25 3.59
N SER A 228 26.32 3.62 4.29
CA SER A 228 27.74 4.01 4.22
C SER A 228 28.36 3.72 2.85
N GLU A 229 27.78 2.78 2.09
CA GLU A 229 28.26 2.35 0.79
C GLU A 229 27.58 3.04 -0.40
N ASN A 230 27.48 4.38 -0.38
CA ASN A 230 26.86 5.14 -1.47
C ASN A 230 27.51 4.81 -2.84
N PRO A 231 26.77 4.20 -3.79
CA PRO A 231 27.34 3.77 -5.07
C PRO A 231 27.75 4.94 -5.96
N ASP A 232 27.04 6.08 -5.92
CA ASP A 232 27.41 7.28 -6.66
C ASP A 232 28.73 7.85 -6.14
N ARG A 233 28.95 7.87 -4.82
CA ARG A 233 30.25 8.28 -4.25
C ARG A 233 31.37 7.37 -4.74
N LYS A 234 31.17 6.05 -4.77
CA LYS A 234 32.15 5.09 -5.30
C LYS A 234 32.44 5.33 -6.78
N LEU A 235 31.39 5.55 -7.58
CA LEU A 235 31.50 5.81 -9.01
C LEU A 235 32.24 7.13 -9.29
N VAL A 236 31.84 8.22 -8.65
CA VAL A 236 32.48 9.54 -8.78
C VAL A 236 33.94 9.48 -8.33
N ARG A 237 34.23 8.84 -7.18
CA ARG A 237 35.62 8.65 -6.73
C ARG A 237 36.44 7.88 -7.76
N SER A 238 35.89 6.80 -8.31
CA SER A 238 36.57 6.03 -9.36
C SER A 238 36.84 6.85 -10.61
N PHE A 239 35.89 7.70 -11.01
CA PHE A 239 36.02 8.61 -12.14
C PHE A 239 37.15 9.64 -11.91
N VAL A 240 37.20 10.26 -10.73
CA VAL A 240 38.25 11.23 -10.38
C VAL A 240 39.63 10.58 -10.43
N LEU A 241 39.79 9.38 -9.86
CA LEU A 241 41.06 8.65 -9.86
C LEU A 241 41.45 8.14 -11.25
N GLN A 242 40.51 7.82 -12.12
CA GLN A 242 40.80 7.48 -13.52
C GLN A 242 41.22 8.72 -14.33
N ALA A 243 40.55 9.86 -14.13
CA ALA A 243 40.87 11.10 -14.82
C ALA A 243 42.17 11.75 -14.31
N ARG A 244 42.53 11.50 -13.05
CA ARG A 244 43.75 11.98 -12.38
C ARG A 244 44.42 10.81 -11.64
N PRO A 245 45.19 9.96 -12.35
CA PRO A 245 45.82 8.78 -11.75
C PRO A 245 46.81 9.11 -10.63
N LEU A 246 46.91 8.24 -9.63
CA LEU A 246 47.80 8.40 -8.46
C LEU A 246 49.28 8.44 -8.84
N GLU A 247 49.64 7.86 -9.99
CA GLU A 247 51.01 7.84 -10.52
C GLU A 247 51.45 9.22 -11.03
N SER A 248 50.49 10.08 -11.42
CA SER A 248 50.75 11.38 -12.04
C SER A 248 50.25 12.57 -11.21
N PHE A 249 49.37 12.34 -10.24
CA PHE A 249 48.74 13.38 -9.43
C PHE A 249 48.76 13.01 -7.95
N HIS A 250 49.07 13.99 -7.10
CA HIS A 250 48.92 13.85 -5.66
C HIS A 250 47.45 14.06 -5.27
N HIS A 251 46.91 13.14 -4.47
CA HIS A 251 45.55 13.24 -3.91
C HIS A 251 45.65 13.43 -2.40
N ASP A 252 45.18 14.57 -1.92
CA ASP A 252 44.83 14.75 -0.52
C ASP A 252 43.46 14.09 -0.29
N GLU A 253 43.39 13.14 0.65
CA GLU A 253 42.20 12.33 0.87
C GLU A 253 40.98 13.16 1.31
N TYR A 254 41.20 14.22 2.10
CA TYR A 254 40.15 15.11 2.55
C TYR A 254 39.60 15.96 1.39
N LEU A 255 40.50 16.51 0.56
CA LEU A 255 40.09 17.27 -0.63
C LEU A 255 39.40 16.39 -1.67
N LEU A 256 39.88 15.16 -1.87
CA LEU A 256 39.24 14.19 -2.76
C LEU A 256 37.82 13.88 -2.30
N ASP A 257 37.62 13.61 -1.01
CA ASP A 257 36.30 13.33 -0.46
C ASP A 257 35.34 14.53 -0.60
N ALA A 258 35.86 15.75 -0.41
CA ALA A 258 35.10 16.98 -0.65
C ALA A 258 34.69 17.15 -2.12
N GLN A 259 35.61 16.90 -3.07
CA GLN A 259 35.33 16.96 -4.51
C GLN A 259 34.29 15.91 -4.94
N VAL A 260 34.42 14.68 -4.43
CA VAL A 260 33.41 13.63 -4.63
C VAL A 260 32.06 14.09 -4.09
N GLY A 261 32.04 14.73 -2.93
CA GLY A 261 30.84 15.33 -2.34
C GLY A 261 30.17 16.35 -3.24
N VAL A 262 30.92 17.28 -3.83
CA VAL A 262 30.37 18.29 -4.76
C VAL A 262 29.71 17.64 -5.96
N VAL A 263 30.38 16.70 -6.63
CA VAL A 263 29.81 16.04 -7.82
C VAL A 263 28.58 15.21 -7.45
N CYS A 264 28.60 14.49 -6.32
CA CYS A 264 27.42 13.77 -5.85
C CYS A 264 26.24 14.72 -5.55
N ALA A 265 26.50 15.89 -4.97
CA ALA A 265 25.46 16.89 -4.72
C ALA A 265 24.84 17.40 -6.03
N GLU A 266 25.64 17.58 -7.09
CA GLU A 266 25.13 17.92 -8.42
C GLU A 266 24.27 16.79 -9.02
N LEU A 267 24.71 15.53 -8.90
CA LEU A 267 23.92 14.38 -9.37
C LEU A 267 22.56 14.27 -8.66
N GLN A 268 22.51 14.59 -7.36
CA GLN A 268 21.27 14.56 -6.57
C GLN A 268 20.22 15.60 -7.02
N GLN A 269 20.62 16.62 -7.79
CA GLN A 269 19.68 17.57 -8.37
C GLN A 269 18.87 16.96 -9.53
N ILE A 270 19.36 15.85 -10.11
CA ILE A 270 18.67 15.14 -11.19
C ILE A 270 17.49 14.38 -10.59
N ARG A 271 16.27 14.92 -10.77
CA ARG A 271 15.04 14.29 -10.32
C ARG A 271 14.82 12.96 -11.02
N LYS A 272 14.31 11.96 -10.28
CA LYS A 272 13.87 10.73 -10.92
C LYS A 272 12.72 11.07 -11.86
N ARG A 273 12.64 10.31 -12.95
CA ARG A 273 11.50 10.39 -13.86
C ARG A 273 10.26 9.94 -13.10
N ASN A 274 9.48 10.90 -12.63
CA ASN A 274 8.20 10.63 -12.01
C ASN A 274 7.20 10.41 -13.15
N PRO A 275 6.71 9.18 -13.40
CA PRO A 275 5.52 9.06 -14.21
C PRO A 275 4.45 9.90 -13.51
N GLU A 276 3.85 10.88 -14.20
CA GLU A 276 2.76 11.71 -13.67
C GLU A 276 1.88 10.86 -12.77
N THR A 277 1.69 11.29 -11.50
CA THR A 277 1.17 10.48 -10.40
C THR A 277 -0.01 9.63 -10.87
N LEU A 278 0.30 8.40 -11.28
CA LEU A 278 -0.66 7.63 -12.07
C LEU A 278 -1.71 7.13 -11.10
N VAL A 279 -2.93 7.64 -11.20
CA VAL A 279 -4.06 7.06 -10.47
C VAL A 279 -4.32 5.70 -11.12
N PRO A 280 -4.00 4.58 -10.46
CA PRO A 280 -4.14 3.27 -11.09
C PRO A 280 -5.61 2.95 -11.26
N SER A 281 -5.98 2.41 -12.43
CA SER A 281 -7.31 1.83 -12.61
C SER A 281 -7.42 0.55 -11.79
N LEU A 282 -8.53 0.38 -11.07
CA LEU A 282 -8.84 -0.86 -10.34
C LEU A 282 -9.55 -1.91 -11.20
N ILE A 283 -9.98 -1.52 -12.38
CA ILE A 283 -10.77 -2.33 -13.30
C ILE A 283 -10.12 -2.36 -14.68
N SER A 284 -10.40 -3.41 -15.42
CA SER A 284 -10.08 -3.57 -16.82
C SER A 284 -11.37 -3.58 -17.64
N TYR A 285 -11.40 -2.78 -18.69
CA TYR A 285 -12.46 -2.78 -19.71
C TYR A 285 -12.06 -3.52 -20.98
N GLN A 286 -10.79 -3.91 -21.11
CA GLN A 286 -10.30 -4.80 -22.17
C GLN A 286 -10.77 -6.24 -21.91
N GLU A 287 -10.57 -7.14 -22.88
CA GLU A 287 -10.87 -8.57 -22.73
C GLU A 287 -10.46 -9.06 -21.34
N ALA A 288 -11.40 -9.63 -20.60
CA ALA A 288 -11.16 -9.95 -19.21
C ALA A 288 -10.01 -10.96 -19.11
N LEU A 289 -9.27 -10.93 -18.00
CA LEU A 289 -8.36 -12.02 -17.64
C LEU A 289 -9.12 -13.36 -17.60
N THR A 290 -10.44 -13.29 -17.42
CA THR A 290 -11.39 -14.41 -17.55
C THR A 290 -11.82 -14.72 -18.99
N THR A 291 -11.89 -13.75 -19.92
CA THR A 291 -12.37 -13.98 -21.30
C THR A 291 -11.30 -14.61 -22.19
N ASN A 292 -10.01 -14.37 -21.91
CA ASN A 292 -8.86 -15.07 -22.52
C ASN A 292 -8.17 -16.07 -21.56
N GLY A 293 -8.90 -16.56 -20.56
CA GLY A 293 -8.63 -17.88 -19.99
C GLY A 293 -7.45 -18.03 -19.04
N ASN A 294 -7.15 -17.06 -18.15
CA ASN A 294 -6.32 -17.40 -17.00
C ASN A 294 -6.57 -16.56 -15.75
N ILE A 295 -7.66 -16.86 -15.03
CA ILE A 295 -7.90 -16.35 -13.66
C ILE A 295 -6.69 -16.57 -12.72
N LEU A 296 -5.82 -17.54 -13.03
CA LEU A 296 -4.56 -17.80 -12.31
C LEU A 296 -3.47 -16.75 -12.55
N ARG A 297 -3.73 -15.68 -13.31
CA ARG A 297 -2.92 -14.44 -13.30
C ARG A 297 -3.15 -13.60 -12.04
N ARG A 298 -4.23 -13.86 -11.29
CA ARG A 298 -4.59 -13.11 -10.07
C ARG A 298 -3.88 -13.60 -8.79
N TRP A 299 -2.84 -14.43 -8.90
CA TRP A 299 -2.04 -14.89 -7.77
C TRP A 299 -0.55 -15.03 -8.12
N GLY A 300 0.26 -15.25 -7.10
CA GLY A 300 1.68 -15.52 -7.25
C GLY A 300 2.44 -14.34 -7.85
N ARG A 301 3.56 -14.65 -8.50
CA ARG A 301 4.44 -13.62 -9.06
C ARG A 301 3.74 -12.87 -10.20
N PRO A 302 3.92 -11.55 -10.31
CA PRO A 302 3.38 -10.80 -11.43
C PRO A 302 4.07 -11.19 -12.74
N TYR A 303 3.32 -11.05 -13.83
CA TYR A 303 3.86 -11.10 -15.19
C TYR A 303 4.61 -9.82 -15.52
N GLN A 304 5.54 -9.89 -16.48
CA GLN A 304 6.40 -8.76 -16.84
C GLN A 304 5.63 -7.50 -17.23
N LEU A 305 4.59 -7.63 -18.05
CA LEU A 305 3.79 -6.49 -18.50
C LEU A 305 3.00 -5.87 -17.34
N ASP A 306 2.32 -6.70 -16.55
CA ASP A 306 1.57 -6.28 -15.37
C ASP A 306 2.48 -5.64 -14.31
N TYR A 307 3.70 -6.16 -14.14
CA TYR A 307 4.71 -5.58 -13.26
C TYR A 307 5.16 -4.19 -13.74
N LYS A 308 5.56 -4.06 -15.01
CA LYS A 308 6.00 -2.78 -15.60
C LYS A 308 4.90 -1.72 -15.52
N ARG A 309 3.64 -2.11 -15.77
CA ARG A 309 2.48 -1.21 -15.69
C ARG A 309 2.23 -0.70 -14.28
N ASP A 310 2.20 -1.59 -13.29
CA ASP A 310 1.70 -1.21 -11.97
C ASP A 310 2.78 -0.65 -11.04
N LYS A 311 4.07 -0.94 -11.29
CA LYS A 311 5.18 -0.61 -10.37
C LYS A 311 5.16 0.84 -9.93
N SER A 312 4.94 1.76 -10.86
CA SER A 312 4.89 3.21 -10.60
C SER A 312 3.71 3.67 -9.77
N ALA A 313 2.71 2.82 -9.53
CA ALA A 313 1.55 3.13 -8.73
C ALA A 313 1.56 2.45 -7.35
N LEU A 314 2.50 1.53 -7.07
CA LEU A 314 2.57 0.76 -5.82
C LEU A 314 3.11 1.60 -4.64
N PHE A 315 2.49 2.73 -4.35
CA PHE A 315 2.77 3.60 -3.20
C PHE A 315 1.64 3.53 -2.19
N TYR A 316 1.93 3.89 -0.94
CA TYR A 316 0.99 3.71 0.17
C TYR A 316 -0.34 4.41 -0.09
N ASP A 317 -0.31 5.67 -0.55
CA ASP A 317 -1.52 6.45 -0.81
C ASP A 317 -2.38 5.82 -1.90
N ASN A 318 -1.80 5.29 -2.98
CA ASN A 318 -2.55 4.59 -4.03
C ASN A 318 -3.15 3.26 -3.54
N ILE A 319 -2.47 2.54 -2.64
CA ILE A 319 -2.99 1.28 -2.08
C ILE A 319 -4.17 1.55 -1.13
N HIS A 320 -4.06 2.59 -0.29
CA HIS A 320 -5.04 2.93 0.75
C HIS A 320 -6.11 3.92 0.32
N LYS A 321 -5.97 4.53 -0.85
CA LYS A 321 -6.97 5.43 -1.42
C LYS A 321 -8.34 4.75 -1.45
N ARG A 322 -9.37 5.51 -1.09
CA ARG A 322 -10.77 5.13 -1.33
C ARG A 322 -11.05 5.37 -2.81
N TYR A 323 -11.41 4.30 -3.51
CA TYR A 323 -11.78 4.35 -4.91
C TYR A 323 -13.29 4.21 -5.04
N ASP A 324 -13.90 5.11 -5.79
CA ASP A 324 -15.27 4.94 -6.28
C ASP A 324 -15.21 4.01 -7.50
N ILE A 325 -15.24 2.70 -7.23
CA ILE A 325 -15.06 1.68 -8.25
C ILE A 325 -16.40 1.39 -8.92
N SER A 326 -16.58 1.81 -10.17
CA SER A 326 -17.61 1.25 -11.04
C SER A 326 -17.27 -0.21 -11.38
N MET A 327 -18.27 -1.07 -11.59
CA MET A 327 -17.99 -2.42 -12.09
C MET A 327 -17.34 -2.34 -13.48
N GLY A 328 -16.25 -3.09 -13.68
CA GLY A 328 -15.62 -3.27 -14.98
C GLY A 328 -15.89 -4.66 -15.57
N THR A 329 -15.39 -4.91 -16.79
CA THR A 329 -15.38 -6.26 -17.37
C THR A 329 -14.60 -7.22 -16.45
N ASP A 330 -13.46 -6.74 -15.95
CA ASP A 330 -12.62 -7.45 -14.98
C ASP A 330 -11.93 -6.50 -13.99
N VAL A 331 -11.22 -7.04 -12.99
CA VAL A 331 -10.28 -6.30 -12.13
C VAL A 331 -8.91 -6.16 -12.78
N SER A 332 -8.20 -5.07 -12.45
CA SER A 332 -6.84 -4.84 -12.95
C SER A 332 -5.79 -5.65 -12.17
N SER A 333 -4.56 -5.79 -12.72
CA SER A 333 -3.46 -6.41 -11.96
C SER A 333 -3.05 -5.58 -10.74
N PHE A 334 -3.24 -4.25 -10.77
CA PHE A 334 -3.04 -3.40 -9.60
C PHE A 334 -4.03 -3.74 -8.49
N PHE A 335 -5.31 -3.98 -8.82
CA PHE A 335 -6.31 -4.43 -7.86
C PHE A 335 -5.92 -5.76 -7.19
N VAL A 336 -5.38 -6.70 -7.96
CA VAL A 336 -4.86 -7.97 -7.44
C VAL A 336 -3.72 -7.74 -6.44
N LYS A 337 -2.74 -6.89 -6.78
CA LYS A 337 -1.63 -6.55 -5.89
C LYS A 337 -2.11 -5.84 -4.61
N ARG A 338 -3.09 -4.96 -4.74
CA ARG A 338 -3.78 -4.32 -3.62
C ARG A 338 -4.48 -5.34 -2.72
N ALA A 339 -5.15 -6.34 -3.30
CA ALA A 339 -5.77 -7.41 -2.54
C ALA A 339 -4.73 -8.25 -1.77
N LEU A 340 -3.61 -8.61 -2.41
CA LEU A 340 -2.49 -9.30 -1.72
C LEU A 340 -1.94 -8.46 -0.57
N TYR A 341 -1.71 -7.16 -0.79
CA TYR A 341 -1.25 -6.23 0.26
C TYR A 341 -2.20 -6.26 1.47
N PHE A 342 -3.52 -6.15 1.26
CA PHE A 342 -4.48 -6.19 2.37
C PHE A 342 -4.58 -7.57 3.02
N SER A 343 -4.33 -8.67 2.30
CA SER A 343 -4.19 -9.99 2.91
C SER A 343 -2.98 -10.05 3.85
N LEU A 344 -1.85 -9.44 3.49
CA LEU A 344 -0.63 -9.48 4.30
C LEU A 344 -0.65 -8.49 5.48
N PHE A 345 -1.29 -7.33 5.32
CA PHE A 345 -1.14 -6.23 6.29
C PHE A 345 -2.46 -5.65 6.82
N GLY A 346 -3.62 -6.06 6.30
CA GLY A 346 -4.92 -5.46 6.66
C GLY A 346 -5.19 -5.47 8.16
N ASN A 347 -5.03 -6.62 8.82
CA ASN A 347 -5.22 -6.75 10.26
C ASN A 347 -4.13 -6.04 11.06
N LEU A 348 -2.88 -6.01 10.57
CA LEU A 348 -1.78 -5.31 11.22
C LEU A 348 -2.07 -3.81 11.36
N LEU A 349 -2.77 -3.24 10.37
CA LEU A 349 -3.17 -1.82 10.35
C LEU A 349 -4.50 -1.56 11.06
N ALA A 350 -5.42 -2.53 11.06
CA ALA A 350 -6.75 -2.38 11.66
C ALA A 350 -6.75 -2.44 13.20
N GLN A 351 -5.76 -3.08 13.83
CA GLN A 351 -5.67 -3.23 15.28
C GLN A 351 -5.64 -1.91 16.08
N ASP A 352 -5.47 -0.75 15.43
CA ASP A 352 -5.44 0.58 16.08
C ASP A 352 -6.47 1.58 15.49
N GLN A 353 -7.32 1.17 14.55
CA GLN A 353 -8.34 2.07 13.98
C GLN A 353 -9.49 2.41 14.95
N SER A 354 -9.51 1.83 16.15
CA SER A 354 -10.45 2.21 17.23
C SER A 354 -10.09 3.53 17.93
N MET A 355 -9.01 4.22 17.53
CA MET A 355 -8.52 5.45 18.20
C MET A 355 -8.44 6.67 17.28
N ILE A 356 -8.93 6.61 16.04
CA ILE A 356 -9.10 7.81 15.21
C ILE A 356 -10.53 8.28 15.43
N PRO A 357 -10.78 9.43 16.08
CA PRO A 357 -12.12 9.99 16.13
C PRO A 357 -12.58 10.21 14.69
N ASP A 358 -13.74 9.66 14.34
CA ASP A 358 -14.47 10.11 13.17
C ASP A 358 -14.49 11.63 13.24
N LYS A 359 -14.00 12.30 12.20
CA LYS A 359 -14.25 13.73 12.03
C LYS A 359 -15.76 13.88 12.12
N GLU A 360 -16.22 14.53 13.19
CA GLU A 360 -17.61 14.92 13.37
C GLU A 360 -18.10 15.46 12.03
N ALA A 361 -19.11 14.78 11.49
CA ALA A 361 -19.97 15.40 10.51
C ALA A 361 -20.57 16.62 11.22
N THR A 362 -20.05 17.81 10.90
CA THR A 362 -20.66 19.06 11.29
C THR A 362 -22.07 19.08 10.72
N ASP A 363 -23.05 18.83 11.58
CA ASP A 363 -24.45 19.12 11.34
C ASP A 363 -24.59 20.62 11.06
N PRO A 364 -25.15 21.07 9.92
CA PRO A 364 -25.33 22.49 9.62
C PRO A 364 -26.36 23.21 10.51
N ARG A 365 -26.80 22.62 11.62
CA ARG A 365 -27.91 23.15 12.44
C ARG A 365 -27.58 23.40 13.90
N THR A 366 -26.46 24.06 14.18
CA THR A 366 -26.31 24.81 15.44
C THR A 366 -25.42 26.03 15.20
N GLY A 367 -26.04 27.18 14.99
CA GLY A 367 -25.34 28.47 15.09
C GLY A 367 -25.01 28.79 16.56
N PRO A 368 -23.94 29.57 16.83
CA PRO A 368 -23.55 29.90 18.20
C PRO A 368 -24.57 30.88 18.83
N PRO A 369 -24.73 30.85 20.17
CA PRO A 369 -25.63 31.76 20.87
C PRO A 369 -25.11 33.20 20.75
N MET A 370 -25.98 34.14 20.39
CA MET A 370 -25.69 35.57 20.41
C MET A 370 -25.43 36.01 21.85
N ASN A 371 -24.19 36.42 22.12
CA ASN A 371 -23.87 37.19 23.31
C ASN A 371 -24.31 38.64 23.11
N ASN A 372 -25.25 39.09 23.93
CA ASN A 372 -25.62 40.49 24.09
C ASN A 372 -24.41 41.28 24.61
N MET A 373 -23.94 42.25 23.83
CA MET A 373 -23.17 43.38 24.34
C MET A 373 -23.88 44.66 23.92
N SER A 374 -24.31 45.39 24.94
CA SER A 374 -25.05 46.65 24.89
C SER A 374 -24.33 47.71 24.07
N ILE A 375 -25.06 48.31 23.12
CA ILE A 375 -24.67 49.57 22.48
C ILE A 375 -25.72 50.59 22.90
N ASP A 376 -25.32 51.54 23.73
CA ASP A 376 -26.13 52.70 24.12
C ASP A 376 -26.37 53.59 22.89
N ILE A 377 -27.65 53.76 22.55
CA ILE A 377 -28.11 54.78 21.59
C ILE A 377 -28.94 55.79 22.40
N PRO A 378 -28.59 57.08 22.40
CA PRO A 378 -29.39 58.08 23.10
C PRO A 378 -30.71 58.33 22.35
N GLY A 379 -31.83 58.19 23.08
CA GLY A 379 -33.18 58.37 22.58
C GLY A 379 -33.55 59.85 22.33
N PRO A 380 -34.60 60.10 21.54
CA PRO A 380 -35.01 61.44 21.12
C PRO A 380 -35.72 62.21 22.24
N PRO A 381 -35.65 63.56 22.25
CA PRO A 381 -36.29 64.36 23.28
C PRO A 381 -37.80 64.49 23.05
N SER A 382 -38.56 64.29 24.12
CA SER A 382 -40.00 64.47 24.21
C SER A 382 -40.38 65.95 24.13
N THR A 383 -41.43 66.23 23.36
CA THR A 383 -42.14 67.52 23.31
C THR A 383 -42.89 67.79 24.61
N GLU A 384 -42.63 68.93 25.24
CA GLU A 384 -43.62 69.66 26.03
C GLU A 384 -43.47 71.17 25.83
N SER A 385 -44.61 71.81 25.68
CA SER A 385 -44.88 73.18 25.26
C SER A 385 -44.67 74.22 26.37
N LEU A 386 -44.17 75.42 26.02
CA LEU A 386 -44.82 76.75 26.19
C LEU A 386 -43.82 77.90 26.35
N GLN A 387 -44.11 78.98 25.61
CA GLN A 387 -43.76 80.39 25.84
C GLN A 387 -42.29 80.81 25.66
N ALA A 388 -41.92 82.00 25.19
CA ALA A 388 -42.55 83.08 24.45
C ALA A 388 -41.44 84.12 24.23
N ARG A 389 -41.47 84.85 23.10
CA ARG A 389 -40.74 86.12 22.82
C ARG A 389 -39.20 86.01 22.77
N GLY A 390 -38.45 86.77 22.01
CA GLY A 390 -38.67 87.76 20.96
C GLY A 390 -37.31 87.89 20.26
N ASP A 391 -37.29 88.13 18.96
CA ASP A 391 -36.99 89.45 18.39
C ASP A 391 -35.50 89.68 18.09
N ILE A 392 -35.26 90.03 16.80
CA ILE A 392 -34.23 90.96 16.29
C ILE A 392 -32.79 90.38 16.26
N SER A 393 -31.91 90.57 15.28
CA SER A 393 -31.85 91.12 13.91
C SER A 393 -30.34 91.17 13.59
N MET A 394 -29.93 90.97 12.33
CA MET A 394 -28.70 91.51 11.67
C MET A 394 -27.33 91.22 12.34
N ASP A 395 -26.25 90.86 11.66
CA ASP A 395 -25.79 91.00 10.27
C ASP A 395 -24.91 89.78 9.90
#